data_AF-A0A6P7T9J2-F1
#
_entry.id   AF-A0A6P7T9J2-F1
#
_cell.length_a   1.000
_cell.length_b   1.000
_cell.length_c   1.000
_cell.angle_alpha   90.00
_cell.angle_beta   90.00
_cell.angle_gamma   90.00
#
_symmetry.space_group_name_H-M   'P 1'
#
loop_
_entity.id
_entity.type
_entity.pdbx_description
1 polymer ?
#
loop_
_entity_poly.entity_id
_entity_poly.type
_entity_poly.pdbx_seq_one_letter_code
_entity_poly.pdbx_strand_id
1 'polypeptide(L)'
;MAIRQTWGDKKVLGKFKTKLLFVMGVVNNRHVMDMVKVESARYNDILQTEFNDTYRNLNSKAMTALRWIATNCHNISYIMKTDDDILIDIFQVVKHLRYLQQYEYARKKFILCNVWEGMPVLRNKESKWYVSPEEYPNKTFEVYCSGSAYILSPDMPVRLLKISLKVPRFWVDDVYVTGMLVNALGIKHTNYDSAYIFGVSNSLHEISKEIKRKIAIYHVPQTEIMYKLWNDLNKRMNHPIATRKVLK
;
A
#
# COMPACT_ATOMS: atom_id res chain seq x y z
N MET A 1 12.75 1.36 -8.35
CA MET A 1 13.19 2.67 -8.89
C MET A 1 12.05 3.59 -9.33
N ALA A 2 11.05 3.12 -10.09
CA ALA A 2 9.98 3.95 -10.65
C ALA A 2 9.24 4.81 -9.62
N ILE A 3 8.88 4.24 -8.47
CA ILE A 3 8.23 4.96 -7.36
C ILE A 3 9.06 6.19 -6.93
N ARG A 4 10.37 6.02 -6.68
CA ARG A 4 11.26 7.13 -6.28
C ARG A 4 11.40 8.22 -7.34
N GLN A 5 11.15 7.90 -8.61
CA GLN A 5 11.24 8.83 -9.74
C GLN A 5 9.87 9.44 -10.10
N THR A 6 8.80 9.02 -9.43
CA THR A 6 7.42 9.46 -9.68
C THR A 6 6.78 9.98 -8.39
N TRP A 7 5.73 9.33 -7.90
CA TRP A 7 4.94 9.78 -6.76
C TRP A 7 5.69 9.71 -5.42
N GLY A 8 6.70 8.86 -5.34
CA GLY A 8 7.58 8.68 -4.19
C GLY A 8 8.83 9.58 -4.22
N ASP A 9 8.92 10.54 -5.13
CA ASP A 9 10.06 11.47 -5.19
C ASP A 9 10.21 12.29 -3.89
N LYS A 10 11.45 12.43 -3.41
CA LYS A 10 11.75 13.10 -2.14
C LYS A 10 11.29 14.57 -2.12
N LYS A 11 11.35 15.29 -3.25
CA LYS A 11 10.90 16.69 -3.32
C LYS A 11 9.37 16.77 -3.31
N VAL A 12 8.70 15.84 -3.99
CA VAL A 12 7.24 15.73 -3.98
C VAL A 12 6.73 15.42 -2.58
N LEU A 13 7.22 14.35 -1.95
CA LEU A 13 6.81 13.93 -0.62
C LEU A 13 7.18 14.96 0.47
N GLY A 14 8.32 15.66 0.29
CA GLY A 14 8.78 16.72 1.20
C GLY A 14 7.77 17.87 1.35
N LYS A 15 7.00 18.20 0.31
CA LYS A 15 5.93 19.22 0.39
C LYS A 15 4.81 18.86 1.36
N PHE A 16 4.63 17.57 1.60
CA PHE A 16 3.55 17.03 2.43
C PHE A 16 4.05 16.48 3.77
N LYS A 17 5.35 16.65 4.07
CA LYS A 17 6.01 16.04 5.23
C LYS A 17 5.82 14.51 5.27
N THR A 18 5.79 13.88 4.10
CA THR A 18 5.62 12.43 3.94
C THR A 18 6.98 11.76 3.81
N LYS A 19 7.14 10.57 4.40
CA LYS A 19 8.31 9.70 4.22
C LYS A 19 7.89 8.44 3.47
N LEU A 20 8.77 7.96 2.61
CA LEU A 20 8.65 6.68 1.91
C LEU A 20 9.55 5.66 2.60
N LEU A 21 9.05 4.44 2.77
CA LEU A 21 9.80 3.31 3.29
C LEU A 21 9.45 2.06 2.47
N PHE A 22 10.46 1.44 1.87
CA PHE A 22 10.34 0.14 1.23
C PHE A 22 10.58 -0.95 2.27
N VAL A 23 9.73 -1.96 2.30
CA VAL A 23 9.85 -3.07 3.26
C VAL A 23 10.10 -4.35 2.49
N MET A 24 11.17 -5.06 2.83
CA MET A 24 11.56 -6.29 2.15
C MET A 24 12.19 -7.31 3.10
N GLY A 25 12.11 -8.58 2.70
CA GLY A 25 12.81 -9.67 3.37
C GLY A 25 14.19 -9.92 2.77
N VAL A 26 14.73 -11.09 3.10
CA VAL A 26 15.92 -11.66 2.47
C VAL A 26 15.50 -12.58 1.31
N VAL A 27 16.33 -12.64 0.28
CA VAL A 27 16.15 -13.57 -0.85
C VAL A 27 17.38 -14.46 -0.98
N ASN A 28 17.20 -15.70 -1.45
CA ASN A 28 18.30 -16.65 -1.67
C ASN A 28 19.08 -16.34 -2.97
N ASN A 29 19.53 -15.09 -3.11
CA ASN A 29 20.37 -14.64 -4.20
C ASN A 29 21.34 -13.58 -3.68
N ARG A 30 22.61 -13.98 -3.53
CA ARG A 30 23.66 -13.11 -2.97
C ARG A 30 23.87 -11.84 -3.79
N HIS A 31 23.82 -11.94 -5.11
CA HIS A 31 23.97 -10.78 -6.00
C HIS A 31 22.86 -9.75 -5.77
N VAL A 32 21.60 -10.21 -5.64
CA VAL A 32 20.48 -9.33 -5.29
C VAL A 32 20.68 -8.70 -3.92
N MET A 33 21.10 -9.47 -2.91
CA MET A 33 21.34 -8.94 -1.57
C MET A 33 22.46 -7.89 -1.53
N ASP A 34 23.52 -8.04 -2.32
CA ASP A 34 24.58 -7.04 -2.40
C ASP A 34 24.12 -5.78 -3.14
N MET A 35 23.29 -5.90 -4.18
CA MET A 35 22.65 -4.73 -4.82
C MET A 35 21.72 -3.98 -3.85
N VAL A 36 20.95 -4.69 -3.03
CA VAL A 36 20.08 -4.10 -2.01
C VAL A 36 20.88 -3.34 -0.96
N LYS A 37 22.05 -3.85 -0.54
CA LYS A 37 22.94 -3.12 0.38
C LYS A 37 23.41 -1.79 -0.22
N VAL A 38 23.82 -1.79 -1.48
CA VAL A 38 24.23 -0.57 -2.20
C VAL A 38 23.06 0.40 -2.32
N GLU A 39 21.87 -0.10 -2.65
CA GLU A 39 20.66 0.71 -2.74
C GLU A 39 20.28 1.32 -1.38
N SER A 40 20.31 0.52 -0.31
CA SER A 40 20.01 0.95 1.05
C SER A 40 20.96 2.07 1.50
N ALA A 41 22.27 1.89 1.29
CA ALA A 41 23.28 2.90 1.60
C ALA A 41 23.07 4.21 0.83
N ARG A 42 22.55 4.11 -0.41
CA ARG A 42 22.33 5.28 -1.28
C ARG A 42 21.06 6.05 -0.92
N TYR A 43 19.96 5.37 -0.62
CA TYR A 43 18.65 6.01 -0.49
C TYR A 43 18.17 6.17 0.96
N ASN A 44 18.64 5.31 1.87
CA ASN A 44 18.28 5.26 3.28
C ASN A 44 16.75 5.19 3.51
N ASP A 45 16.07 4.40 2.69
CA ASP A 45 14.62 4.24 2.69
C ASP A 45 14.18 2.77 2.60
N ILE A 46 15.06 1.83 2.95
CA ILE A 46 14.79 0.39 2.94
C ILE A 46 14.80 -0.13 4.38
N LEU A 47 13.68 -0.72 4.79
CA LEU A 47 13.57 -1.58 5.96
C LEU A 47 13.69 -3.03 5.49
N GLN A 48 14.85 -3.62 5.77
CA GLN A 48 15.09 -5.04 5.52
C GLN A 48 15.06 -5.82 6.84
N THR A 49 14.40 -6.98 6.84
CA THR A 49 14.40 -7.90 7.98
C THR A 49 14.62 -9.35 7.57
N GLU A 50 15.02 -10.16 8.54
CA GLU A 50 15.42 -11.56 8.37
C GLU A 50 14.23 -12.51 8.26
N PHE A 51 13.37 -12.31 7.25
CA PHE A 51 12.39 -13.31 6.83
C PHE A 51 12.58 -13.60 5.34
N ASN A 52 12.35 -14.84 4.92
CA ASN A 52 12.45 -15.20 3.51
C ASN A 52 11.31 -14.54 2.72
N ASP A 53 11.65 -13.69 1.77
CA ASP A 53 10.67 -12.90 1.02
C ASP A 53 9.95 -13.77 -0.01
N THR A 54 8.83 -14.34 0.40
CA THR A 54 7.98 -15.23 -0.40
C THR A 54 6.53 -14.86 -0.22
N TYR A 55 5.67 -15.24 -1.18
CA TYR A 55 4.22 -15.02 -1.07
C TYR A 55 3.63 -15.54 0.23
N ARG A 56 4.08 -16.71 0.72
CA ARG A 56 3.59 -17.31 1.97
C ARG A 56 4.05 -16.57 3.24
N ASN A 57 4.98 -15.63 3.11
CA ASN A 57 5.50 -14.82 4.22
C ASN A 57 5.10 -13.33 4.11
N LEU A 58 4.14 -12.98 3.25
CA LEU A 58 3.68 -11.58 3.10
C LEU A 58 3.21 -10.99 4.43
N ASN A 59 2.51 -11.79 5.25
CA ASN A 59 2.12 -11.34 6.58
C ASN A 59 3.32 -10.93 7.46
N SER A 60 4.47 -11.61 7.35
CA SER A 60 5.68 -11.30 8.12
C SER A 60 6.26 -9.96 7.70
N LYS A 61 6.21 -9.64 6.40
CA LYS A 61 6.54 -8.32 5.85
C LYS A 61 5.65 -7.23 6.43
N ALA A 62 4.32 -7.43 6.38
CA ALA A 62 3.35 -6.47 6.90
C ALA A 62 3.50 -6.27 8.42
N MET A 63 3.63 -7.35 9.20
CA MET A 63 3.81 -7.27 10.65
C MET A 63 5.13 -6.62 11.05
N THR A 64 6.19 -6.82 10.27
CA THR A 64 7.46 -6.09 10.44
C THR A 64 7.26 -4.59 10.25
N ALA A 65 6.60 -4.19 9.16
CA ALA A 65 6.33 -2.80 8.87
C ALA A 65 5.54 -2.15 10.03
N LEU A 66 4.49 -2.80 10.51
CA LEU A 66 3.70 -2.32 11.65
C LEU A 66 4.55 -2.16 12.91
N ARG A 67 5.42 -3.13 13.23
CA ARG A 67 6.33 -3.07 14.38
C ARG A 67 7.30 -1.90 14.27
N TRP A 68 7.91 -1.71 13.11
CA TRP A 68 8.86 -0.63 12.89
C TRP A 68 8.16 0.73 13.03
N ILE A 69 6.98 0.90 12.42
CA ILE A 69 6.20 2.14 12.52
C ILE A 69 5.80 2.41 13.97
N ALA A 70 5.29 1.42 14.69
CA ALA A 70 4.90 1.56 16.09
C ALA A 70 6.07 2.01 17.00
N THR A 71 7.29 1.62 16.65
CA THR A 71 8.50 1.90 17.45
C THR A 71 9.17 3.22 17.06
N ASN A 72 9.15 3.59 15.78
CA ASN A 72 9.99 4.68 15.24
C ASN A 72 9.20 5.92 14.83
N CYS A 73 7.87 5.85 14.73
CA CYS A 73 7.03 6.95 14.25
C CYS A 73 6.11 7.47 15.37
N HIS A 74 6.47 8.60 16.00
CA HIS A 74 5.70 9.18 17.09
C HIS A 74 4.84 10.40 16.70
N ASN A 75 5.12 11.04 15.57
CA ASN A 75 4.42 12.26 15.13
C ASN A 75 4.03 12.16 13.65
N ILE A 76 3.15 11.20 13.35
CA ILE A 76 2.58 11.00 12.02
C ILE A 76 1.07 11.17 12.09
N SER A 77 0.46 11.60 11.00
CA SER A 77 -1.01 11.76 10.95
C SER A 77 -1.73 10.58 10.33
N TYR A 78 -1.07 9.87 9.40
CA TYR A 78 -1.58 8.69 8.73
C TYR A 78 -0.43 7.79 8.30
N ILE A 79 -0.75 6.52 8.08
CA ILE A 79 0.15 5.51 7.50
C ILE A 79 -0.53 5.01 6.25
N MET A 80 0.21 4.88 5.15
CA MET A 80 -0.30 4.27 3.92
C MET A 80 0.57 3.07 3.56
N LYS A 81 -0.05 1.90 3.43
CA LYS A 81 0.54 0.73 2.77
C LYS A 81 0.13 0.76 1.31
N THR A 82 1.05 0.44 0.42
CA THR A 82 0.73 0.19 -0.99
C THR A 82 1.73 -0.81 -1.58
N ASP A 83 1.32 -1.48 -2.67
CA ASP A 83 2.19 -2.38 -3.43
C ASP A 83 3.08 -1.61 -4.42
N ASP A 84 4.11 -2.26 -4.95
CA ASP A 84 5.10 -1.62 -5.82
C ASP A 84 4.64 -1.44 -7.28
N ASP A 85 3.52 -2.06 -7.63
CA ASP A 85 2.78 -1.92 -8.89
C ASP A 85 1.66 -0.87 -8.81
N ILE A 86 1.68 0.00 -7.80
CA ILE A 86 0.66 1.04 -7.61
C ILE A 86 1.24 2.43 -7.84
N LEU A 87 0.51 3.25 -8.60
CA LEU A 87 0.73 4.68 -8.68
C LEU A 87 -0.23 5.42 -7.74
N ILE A 88 0.33 6.32 -6.93
CA ILE A 88 -0.43 7.16 -6.00
C ILE A 88 -0.44 8.61 -6.49
N ASP A 89 -1.62 9.17 -6.74
CA ASP A 89 -1.79 10.62 -6.78
C ASP A 89 -1.73 11.15 -5.34
N ILE A 90 -0.51 11.36 -4.86
CA ILE A 90 -0.23 11.78 -3.49
C ILE A 90 -0.90 13.12 -3.15
N PHE A 91 -1.13 13.98 -4.15
CA PHE A 91 -1.75 15.28 -3.95
C PHE A 91 -3.23 15.12 -3.60
N GLN A 92 -3.93 14.26 -4.34
CA GLN A 92 -5.34 13.95 -4.08
C GLN A 92 -5.51 13.21 -2.75
N VAL A 93 -4.65 12.22 -2.46
CA VAL A 93 -4.66 11.51 -1.16
C VAL A 93 -4.47 12.50 -0.01
N VAL A 94 -3.42 13.33 -0.04
CA VAL A 94 -3.13 14.28 1.05
C VAL A 94 -4.25 15.31 1.20
N LYS A 95 -4.80 15.82 0.09
CA LYS A 95 -5.96 16.73 0.12
C LYS A 95 -7.15 16.09 0.82
N HIS A 96 -7.48 14.84 0.49
CA HIS A 96 -8.59 14.12 1.10
C HIS A 96 -8.34 13.85 2.58
N LEU A 97 -7.14 13.39 2.95
CA LEU A 97 -6.78 13.11 4.34
C LEU A 97 -6.80 14.37 5.22
N ARG A 98 -6.33 15.53 4.71
CA ARG A 98 -6.45 16.81 5.43
C ARG A 98 -7.90 17.21 5.67
N TYR A 99 -8.78 16.97 4.69
CA TYR A 99 -10.21 17.16 4.89
C TYR A 99 -10.77 16.20 5.94
N LEU A 100 -10.37 14.93 5.94
CA LEU A 100 -10.86 13.96 6.92
C LEU A 100 -10.37 14.25 8.35
N GLN A 101 -9.18 14.83 8.52
CA GLN A 101 -8.59 15.15 9.83
C GLN A 101 -9.46 16.05 10.70
N GLN A 102 -10.39 16.82 10.13
CA GLN A 102 -11.32 17.62 10.93
C GLN A 102 -12.29 16.75 11.74
N TYR A 103 -12.59 15.53 11.25
CA TYR A 103 -13.51 14.60 11.90
C TYR A 103 -12.81 13.66 12.87
N GLU A 104 -13.41 13.46 14.04
CA GLU A 104 -12.82 12.64 15.10
C GLU A 104 -12.63 11.17 14.70
N TYR A 105 -13.60 10.59 14.00
CA TYR A 105 -13.55 9.20 13.56
C TYR A 105 -12.33 8.90 12.66
N ALA A 106 -11.79 9.91 11.95
CA ALA A 106 -10.68 9.74 11.04
C ALA A 106 -9.30 9.85 11.71
N ARG A 107 -9.25 10.13 13.03
CA ARG A 107 -8.00 10.33 13.77
C ARG A 107 -7.59 9.12 14.62
N LYS A 108 -8.50 8.19 14.89
CA LYS A 108 -8.28 7.07 15.80
C LYS A 108 -9.11 5.86 15.39
N LYS A 109 -8.56 4.64 15.51
CA LYS A 109 -9.24 3.40 15.08
C LYS A 109 -9.78 3.51 13.64
N PHE A 110 -8.99 4.09 12.75
CA PHE A 110 -9.40 4.43 11.41
C PHE A 110 -8.66 3.59 10.37
N ILE A 111 -9.41 3.10 9.39
CA ILE A 111 -8.90 2.46 8.18
C ILE A 111 -9.72 2.94 6.98
N LEU A 112 -9.03 3.35 5.91
CA LEU A 112 -9.62 3.87 4.67
C LEU A 112 -9.01 3.13 3.47
N CYS A 113 -9.84 2.49 2.66
CA CYS A 113 -9.38 1.64 1.57
C CYS A 113 -10.49 1.32 0.56
N ASN A 114 -10.15 0.61 -0.51
CA ASN A 114 -11.16 -0.11 -1.27
C ASN A 114 -11.62 -1.35 -0.49
N VAL A 115 -12.91 -1.44 -0.18
CA VAL A 115 -13.46 -2.48 0.70
C VAL A 115 -13.98 -3.65 -0.13
N TRP A 116 -13.54 -4.85 0.22
CA TRP A 116 -13.95 -6.10 -0.41
C TRP A 116 -14.80 -6.92 0.56
N GLU A 117 -15.98 -7.32 0.09
CA GLU A 117 -16.96 -8.08 0.86
C GLU A 117 -17.30 -9.38 0.13
N GLY A 118 -17.35 -10.50 0.84
CA GLY A 118 -17.79 -11.78 0.28
C GLY A 118 -16.85 -12.39 -0.77
N MET A 119 -15.58 -11.95 -0.83
CA MET A 119 -14.63 -12.49 -1.80
C MET A 119 -14.42 -13.99 -1.59
N PRO A 120 -14.46 -14.81 -2.66
CA PRO A 120 -14.31 -16.25 -2.54
C PRO A 120 -12.88 -16.62 -2.15
N VAL A 121 -12.75 -17.58 -1.25
CA VAL A 121 -11.46 -18.20 -0.94
C VAL A 121 -11.09 -19.12 -2.09
N LEU A 122 -9.96 -18.86 -2.75
CA LEU A 122 -9.56 -19.64 -3.92
C LEU A 122 -9.11 -21.05 -3.51
N ARG A 123 -9.84 -22.06 -3.99
CA ARG A 123 -9.59 -23.49 -3.71
C ARG A 123 -8.90 -24.23 -4.85
N ASN A 124 -8.58 -23.55 -5.96
CA ASN A 124 -7.76 -24.14 -7.01
C ASN A 124 -6.29 -24.17 -6.55
N LYS A 125 -5.69 -25.37 -6.45
CA LYS A 125 -4.29 -25.58 -6.06
C LYS A 125 -3.27 -24.95 -7.02
N GLU A 126 -3.66 -24.67 -8.26
CA GLU A 126 -2.83 -23.98 -9.25
C GLU A 126 -2.78 -22.46 -9.03
N SER A 127 -3.71 -21.91 -8.24
CA SER A 127 -3.70 -20.49 -7.90
C SER A 127 -2.55 -20.19 -6.94
N LYS A 128 -1.77 -19.14 -7.23
CA LYS A 128 -0.79 -18.60 -6.28
C LYS A 128 -1.43 -18.17 -4.95
N TRP A 129 -2.73 -17.90 -4.97
CA TRP A 129 -3.55 -17.54 -3.81
C TRP A 129 -4.39 -18.71 -3.27
N TYR A 130 -4.01 -19.96 -3.58
CA TYR A 130 -4.67 -21.14 -3.04
C TYR A 130 -4.65 -21.13 -1.51
N VAL A 131 -5.81 -21.34 -0.91
CA VAL A 131 -5.96 -21.52 0.54
C VAL A 131 -6.70 -22.83 0.76
N SER A 132 -6.13 -23.70 1.59
CA SER A 132 -6.74 -24.98 1.94
C SER A 132 -7.93 -24.82 2.92
N PRO A 133 -8.92 -25.73 2.92
CA PRO A 133 -10.00 -25.70 3.91
C PRO A 133 -9.50 -25.76 5.35
N GLU A 134 -8.37 -26.41 5.59
CA GLU A 134 -7.71 -26.50 6.89
C GLU A 134 -7.13 -25.15 7.35
N GLU A 135 -6.53 -24.38 6.43
CA GLU A 135 -6.01 -23.03 6.72
C GLU A 135 -7.14 -22.02 6.96
N TYR A 136 -8.24 -22.13 6.23
CA TYR A 136 -9.39 -21.23 6.33
C TYR A 136 -10.68 -21.99 5.97
N PRO A 137 -11.53 -22.37 6.94
CA PRO A 137 -12.69 -23.23 6.67
C PRO A 137 -13.80 -22.57 5.85
N ASN A 138 -13.99 -21.26 6.00
CA ASN A 138 -15.09 -20.55 5.35
C ASN A 138 -14.88 -20.44 3.83
N LYS A 139 -15.98 -20.43 3.06
CA LYS A 139 -15.92 -20.33 1.59
C LYS A 139 -15.56 -18.92 1.09
N THR A 140 -15.82 -17.90 1.91
CA THR A 140 -15.55 -16.50 1.62
C THR A 140 -14.73 -15.87 2.74
N PHE A 141 -13.90 -14.90 2.39
CA PHE A 141 -13.23 -14.06 3.37
C PHE A 141 -14.23 -13.13 4.06
N GLU A 142 -13.95 -12.76 5.31
CA GLU A 142 -14.62 -11.65 5.97
C GLU A 142 -14.30 -10.33 5.26
N VAL A 143 -14.96 -9.24 5.64
CA VAL A 143 -14.69 -7.90 5.07
C VAL A 143 -13.22 -7.52 5.30
N TYR A 144 -12.55 -7.06 4.24
CA TYR A 144 -11.16 -6.62 4.26
C TYR A 144 -10.92 -5.55 3.18
N CYS A 145 -9.72 -4.97 3.17
CA CYS A 145 -9.29 -4.03 2.15
C CYS A 145 -8.56 -4.73 1.01
N SER A 146 -8.71 -4.22 -0.21
CA SER A 146 -7.83 -4.58 -1.32
C SER A 146 -6.35 -4.37 -0.97
N GLY A 147 -5.49 -5.33 -1.33
CA GLY A 147 -4.04 -5.27 -1.14
C GLY A 147 -3.35 -4.07 -1.78
N SER A 148 -3.92 -3.48 -2.84
CA SER A 148 -3.33 -2.37 -3.59
C SER A 148 -2.94 -1.19 -2.68
N ALA A 149 -3.84 -0.76 -1.80
CA ALA A 149 -3.52 0.24 -0.80
C ALA A 149 -4.52 0.27 0.35
N TYR A 150 -4.06 0.70 1.52
CA TYR A 150 -4.92 1.10 2.62
C TYR A 150 -4.24 2.16 3.48
N ILE A 151 -5.05 3.00 4.13
CA ILE A 151 -4.58 4.07 4.99
C ILE A 151 -5.07 3.80 6.42
N LEU A 152 -4.18 3.97 7.41
CA LEU A 152 -4.46 3.74 8.82
C LEU A 152 -4.23 5.00 9.65
N SER A 153 -5.00 5.17 10.73
CA SER A 153 -4.65 6.14 11.79
C SER A 153 -3.37 5.73 12.54
N PRO A 154 -2.68 6.70 13.19
CA PRO A 154 -1.40 6.45 13.86
C PRO A 154 -1.44 5.43 14.99
N ASP A 155 -2.62 5.20 15.60
CA ASP A 155 -2.79 4.23 16.69
C ASP A 155 -2.98 2.78 16.22
N MET A 156 -3.24 2.57 14.93
CA MET A 156 -3.53 1.23 14.39
C MET A 156 -2.36 0.25 14.49
N PRO A 157 -1.10 0.58 14.19
CA PRO A 157 -0.01 -0.40 14.28
C PRO A 157 0.09 -1.08 15.65
N VAL A 158 0.01 -0.31 16.73
CA VAL A 158 0.06 -0.85 18.11
C VAL A 158 -1.14 -1.75 18.38
N ARG A 159 -2.35 -1.36 17.94
CA ARG A 159 -3.56 -2.18 18.10
C ARG A 159 -3.48 -3.50 17.34
N LEU A 160 -3.07 -3.43 16.07
CA LEU A 160 -2.93 -4.58 15.18
C LEU A 160 -1.89 -5.56 15.71
N LEU A 161 -0.72 -5.07 16.17
CA LEU A 161 0.29 -5.90 16.83
C LEU A 161 -0.27 -6.57 18.08
N LYS A 162 -1.02 -5.85 18.93
CA LYS A 162 -1.57 -6.41 20.17
C LYS A 162 -2.63 -7.48 19.90
N ILE A 163 -3.55 -7.25 18.95
CA ILE A 163 -4.60 -8.22 18.64
C ILE A 163 -4.07 -9.44 17.87
N SER A 164 -2.98 -9.28 17.10
CA SER A 164 -2.32 -10.39 16.39
C SER A 164 -1.81 -11.50 17.31
N LEU A 165 -1.61 -11.22 18.60
CA LEU A 165 -1.25 -12.23 19.60
C LEU A 165 -2.41 -13.19 19.93
N LYS A 166 -3.64 -12.82 19.58
CA LYS A 166 -4.87 -13.59 19.84
C LYS A 166 -5.51 -14.17 18.58
N VAL A 167 -5.12 -13.69 17.41
CA VAL A 167 -5.69 -14.10 16.12
C VAL A 167 -4.70 -15.04 15.41
N PRO A 168 -5.13 -16.25 14.99
CA PRO A 168 -4.29 -17.17 14.23
C PRO A 168 -3.66 -16.49 13.03
N ARG A 169 -2.36 -16.71 12.80
CA ARG A 169 -1.65 -16.12 11.67
C ARG A 169 -2.23 -16.63 10.35
N PHE A 170 -2.42 -15.71 9.42
CA PHE A 170 -2.81 -16.02 8.05
C PHE A 170 -1.83 -15.35 7.09
N TRP A 171 -1.49 -16.02 5.99
CA TRP A 171 -0.35 -15.65 5.15
C TRP A 171 -0.67 -14.56 4.14
N VAL A 172 -1.92 -14.49 3.68
CA VAL A 172 -2.43 -13.43 2.80
C VAL A 172 -2.53 -12.16 3.65
N ASP A 173 -1.66 -11.19 3.40
CA ASP A 173 -1.41 -10.09 4.34
C ASP A 173 -2.55 -9.08 4.43
N ASP A 174 -3.20 -8.77 3.32
CA ASP A 174 -4.36 -7.88 3.29
C ASP A 174 -5.57 -8.51 4.01
N VAL A 175 -5.88 -9.78 3.75
CA VAL A 175 -6.89 -10.55 4.50
C VAL A 175 -6.54 -10.62 5.99
N TYR A 176 -5.28 -10.89 6.33
CA TYR A 176 -4.86 -11.00 7.73
C TYR A 176 -4.94 -9.64 8.44
N VAL A 177 -4.21 -8.64 7.96
CA VAL A 177 -4.05 -7.35 8.62
C VAL A 177 -5.32 -6.53 8.56
N THR A 178 -5.95 -6.42 7.39
CA THR A 178 -7.10 -5.54 7.21
C THR A 178 -8.43 -6.26 7.36
N GLY A 179 -8.48 -7.58 7.27
CA GLY A 179 -9.67 -8.37 7.60
C GLY A 179 -9.61 -8.85 9.04
N MET A 180 -8.96 -9.99 9.25
CA MET A 180 -8.98 -10.73 10.53
C MET A 180 -8.61 -9.87 11.74
N LEU A 181 -7.53 -9.08 11.68
CA LEU A 181 -7.09 -8.25 12.82
C LEU A 181 -7.99 -7.03 13.05
N VAL A 182 -8.45 -6.36 12.00
CA VAL A 182 -9.36 -5.19 12.10
C VAL A 182 -10.73 -5.61 12.60
N ASN A 183 -11.27 -6.72 12.08
CA ASN A 183 -12.54 -7.30 12.50
C ASN A 183 -12.48 -7.74 13.97
N ALA A 184 -11.39 -8.39 14.39
CA ALA A 184 -11.18 -8.76 15.80
C ALA A 184 -11.08 -7.55 16.76
N LEU A 185 -10.76 -6.36 16.24
CA LEU A 185 -10.79 -5.10 17.00
C LEU A 185 -12.17 -4.43 17.01
N GLY A 186 -13.15 -4.96 16.25
CA GLY A 186 -14.47 -4.35 16.07
C GLY A 186 -14.43 -3.01 15.34
N ILE A 187 -13.42 -2.79 14.50
CA ILE A 187 -13.25 -1.54 13.74
C ILE A 187 -13.94 -1.68 12.39
N LYS A 188 -14.71 -0.68 11.98
CA LYS A 188 -15.37 -0.66 10.67
C LYS A 188 -14.45 -0.09 9.59
N HIS A 189 -14.51 -0.68 8.40
CA HIS A 189 -13.82 -0.19 7.21
C HIS A 189 -14.49 1.06 6.67
N THR A 190 -13.70 2.11 6.43
CA THR A 190 -14.19 3.30 5.73
C THR A 190 -13.96 3.13 4.24
N ASN A 191 -15.05 3.21 3.47
CA ASN A 191 -15.02 3.02 2.03
C ASN A 191 -14.27 4.16 1.31
N TYR A 192 -13.38 3.79 0.39
CA TYR A 192 -12.70 4.70 -0.51
C TYR A 192 -12.66 4.19 -1.95
N ASP A 193 -13.62 3.34 -2.34
CA ASP A 193 -13.62 2.60 -3.61
C ASP A 193 -13.51 3.53 -4.82
N SER A 194 -14.20 4.67 -4.77
CA SER A 194 -14.22 5.67 -5.85
C SER A 194 -12.85 6.28 -6.16
N ALA A 195 -11.85 6.09 -5.29
CA ALA A 195 -10.48 6.54 -5.51
C ALA A 195 -9.58 5.51 -6.18
N TYR A 196 -10.05 4.27 -6.40
CA TYR A 196 -9.24 3.18 -6.94
C TYR A 196 -9.56 2.92 -8.40
N ILE A 197 -8.55 2.48 -9.13
CA ILE A 197 -8.70 1.84 -10.43
C ILE A 197 -7.78 0.61 -10.51
N PHE A 198 -8.36 -0.55 -10.81
CA PHE A 198 -7.68 -1.85 -10.75
C PHE A 198 -7.06 -2.30 -12.07
N GLY A 199 -7.14 -1.47 -13.11
CA GLY A 199 -6.49 -1.69 -14.39
C GLY A 199 -6.53 -0.41 -15.20
N VAL A 200 -5.37 0.24 -15.35
CA VAL A 200 -5.24 1.41 -16.21
C VAL A 200 -5.11 0.95 -17.66
N SER A 201 -5.97 1.46 -18.53
CA SER A 201 -5.89 1.20 -19.96
C SER A 201 -4.60 1.79 -20.55
N ASN A 202 -4.05 1.13 -21.58
CA ASN A 202 -2.93 1.66 -22.36
C ASN A 202 -3.31 2.92 -23.17
N SER A 203 -4.61 3.25 -23.26
CA SER A 203 -5.12 4.39 -24.00
C SER A 203 -4.97 5.70 -23.20
N LEU A 204 -4.14 6.62 -23.73
CA LEU A 204 -3.97 7.98 -23.19
C LEU A 204 -5.29 8.76 -23.10
N HIS A 205 -6.25 8.48 -23.99
CA HIS A 205 -7.56 9.13 -23.95
C HIS A 205 -8.39 8.67 -22.73
N GLU A 206 -8.32 7.39 -22.37
CA GLU A 206 -9.01 6.83 -21.22
C GLU A 206 -8.35 7.27 -19.91
N ILE A 207 -7.01 7.27 -19.87
CA ILE A 207 -6.21 7.87 -18.79
C ILE A 207 -6.65 9.32 -18.53
N SER A 208 -6.85 10.12 -19.57
CA SER A 208 -7.29 11.52 -19.41
C SER A 208 -8.70 11.66 -18.79
N LYS A 209 -9.61 10.71 -19.05
CA LYS A 209 -10.95 10.67 -18.46
C LYS A 209 -10.91 10.19 -17.01
N GLU A 210 -10.07 9.21 -16.72
CA GLU A 210 -9.82 8.70 -15.37
C GLU A 210 -9.20 9.78 -14.47
N ILE A 211 -8.23 10.53 -14.99
CA ILE A 211 -7.64 11.68 -14.29
C ILE A 211 -8.73 12.71 -13.93
N LYS A 212 -9.76 12.94 -14.77
CA LYS A 212 -10.84 13.88 -14.43
C LYS A 212 -11.71 13.45 -13.25
N ARG A 213 -11.75 12.15 -12.93
CA ARG A 213 -12.42 11.61 -11.75
C ARG A 213 -11.52 11.82 -10.52
N LYS A 214 -12.09 11.84 -9.31
CA LYS A 214 -11.34 11.96 -8.04
C LYS A 214 -10.55 10.67 -7.70
N ILE A 215 -9.99 10.01 -8.71
CA ILE A 215 -9.14 8.83 -8.57
C ILE A 215 -7.82 9.27 -7.95
N ALA A 216 -7.28 8.42 -7.08
CA ALA A 216 -6.01 8.68 -6.42
C ALA A 216 -5.08 7.48 -6.38
N ILE A 217 -5.59 6.27 -6.64
CA ILE A 217 -4.85 5.01 -6.48
C ILE A 217 -5.06 4.19 -7.74
N TYR A 218 -3.96 3.95 -8.45
CA TYR A 218 -3.96 3.34 -9.76
C TYR A 218 -3.14 2.06 -9.71
N HIS A 219 -3.73 0.93 -10.07
CA HIS A 219 -2.98 -0.29 -10.31
C HIS A 219 -2.32 -0.24 -11.69
N VAL A 220 -0.99 -0.22 -11.69
CA VAL A 220 -0.15 0.05 -12.85
C VAL A 220 0.96 -1.01 -12.93
N PRO A 221 0.67 -2.18 -13.52
CA PRO A 221 1.61 -3.31 -13.54
C PRO A 221 2.86 -3.07 -14.40
N GLN A 222 2.85 -2.03 -15.25
CA GLN A 222 3.97 -1.69 -16.14
C GLN A 222 4.59 -0.36 -15.75
N THR A 223 5.91 -0.35 -15.59
CA THR A 223 6.67 0.84 -15.17
C THR A 223 6.52 2.00 -16.16
N GLU A 224 6.42 1.72 -17.46
CA GLU A 224 6.23 2.73 -18.51
C GLU A 224 4.90 3.47 -18.35
N ILE A 225 3.84 2.75 -17.97
CA ILE A 225 2.53 3.34 -17.70
C ILE A 225 2.60 4.22 -16.46
N MET A 226 3.33 3.79 -15.42
CA MET A 226 3.52 4.59 -14.20
C MET A 226 4.15 5.94 -14.51
N TYR A 227 5.21 5.97 -15.34
CA TYR A 227 5.83 7.23 -15.77
C TYR A 227 4.89 8.09 -16.62
N LYS A 228 4.18 7.52 -17.59
CA LYS A 228 3.24 8.25 -18.44
C LYS A 228 2.14 8.91 -17.61
N LEU A 229 1.50 8.13 -16.75
CA LEU A 229 0.42 8.58 -15.87
C LEU A 229 0.91 9.65 -14.89
N TRP A 230 2.08 9.44 -14.28
CA TRP A 230 2.68 10.42 -13.37
C TRP A 230 2.95 11.77 -14.05
N ASN A 231 3.51 11.75 -15.26
CA ASN A 231 3.80 12.97 -16.01
C ASN A 231 2.52 13.76 -16.32
N ASP A 232 1.43 13.07 -16.65
CA ASP A 232 0.16 13.73 -16.97
C ASP A 232 -0.54 14.27 -15.71
N LEU A 233 -0.48 13.54 -14.59
CA LEU A 233 -0.94 14.04 -13.29
C LEU A 233 -0.17 15.29 -12.85
N ASN A 234 1.16 15.28 -12.99
CA ASN A 234 2.00 16.41 -12.58
C ASN A 234 1.77 17.67 -13.44
N LYS A 235 1.55 17.50 -14.77
CA LYS A 235 1.18 18.62 -15.66
C LYS A 235 -0.12 19.30 -15.22
N ARG A 236 -1.15 18.51 -14.89
CA ARG A 236 -2.48 19.03 -14.51
C ARG A 236 -2.43 19.94 -13.28
N MET A 237 -1.56 19.64 -12.33
CA MET A 237 -1.51 20.36 -11.06
C MET A 237 -0.60 21.60 -11.06
N ASN A 238 -0.11 22.04 -12.23
CA ASN A 238 0.81 23.18 -12.38
C ASN A 238 1.97 23.14 -11.37
N HIS A 239 2.42 21.94 -10.98
CA HIS A 239 3.53 21.76 -10.07
C HIS A 239 4.82 21.68 -10.89
N PRO A 240 5.74 22.67 -10.82
CA PRO A 240 6.89 22.77 -11.73
C PRO A 240 7.98 21.70 -11.53
N ILE A 241 7.73 20.62 -10.78
CA ILE A 241 8.80 19.76 -10.24
C ILE A 241 9.11 18.52 -11.10
N ALA A 242 8.24 18.07 -12.01
CA ALA A 242 8.53 16.88 -12.80
C ALA A 242 8.26 17.09 -14.30
N THR A 243 9.18 17.77 -14.96
CA THR A 243 9.45 17.58 -16.40
C THR A 243 10.90 17.17 -16.56
N ARG A 244 11.28 16.00 -16.04
CA ARG A 244 12.36 15.25 -16.69
C ARG A 244 11.72 14.53 -17.86
N LYS A 245 12.21 14.83 -19.08
CA LYS A 245 12.01 13.97 -20.26
C LYS A 245 12.60 12.60 -19.95
N VAL A 246 11.84 11.76 -19.25
CA VAL A 246 12.13 10.33 -19.11
C VAL A 246 11.44 9.69 -20.29
N LEU A 247 12.15 9.66 -21.42
CA LEU A 247 11.99 8.81 -22.60
C LEU A 247 12.86 9.45 -23.70
N LYS A 248 14.13 9.04 -23.72
CA LYS A 248 14.89 8.84 -24.95
C LYS A 248 15.41 7.42 -24.89
#